data_AF-A0A9D7U3U6-F1
#
_entry.id   AF-A0A9D7U3U6-F1
#
_cell.length_a   1.000
_cell.length_b   1.000
_cell.length_c   1.000
_cell.angle_alpha   90.00
_cell.angle_beta   90.00
_cell.angle_gamma   90.00
#
_symmetry.space_group_name_H-M   'P 1'
#
loop_
_entity.id
_entity.type
_entity.pdbx_description
1 polymer ?
#
loop_
_entity_poly.entity_id
_entity_poly.type
_entity_poly.pdbx_seq_one_letter_code
_entity_poly.pdbx_strand_id
1 'polypeptide(L)'
;MKIQSNIIVRHIEKPKILAEFDEAVLTSFCQYSLRNLISFREIDEETMQAALRKSMKICELAGMNIERHFKKRFIYDAKNHSISLDWRLSQKALNLLFMQLPIQDINTAKWIWKLIEM
;
A
#
# COMPACT_ATOMS: atom_id res chain seq x y z
N MET A 1 -14.58 -39.79 -34.44
CA MET A 1 -14.71 -38.39 -34.91
C MET A 1 -14.32 -37.48 -33.74
N LYS A 2 -13.14 -36.84 -33.77
CA LYS A 2 -12.64 -36.00 -32.68
C LYS A 2 -12.98 -34.53 -32.99
N ILE A 3 -13.75 -33.88 -32.12
CA ILE A 3 -14.04 -32.45 -32.22
C ILE A 3 -12.87 -31.71 -31.55
N GLN A 4 -12.07 -31.00 -32.34
CA GLN A 4 -11.08 -30.06 -31.81
C GLN A 4 -11.79 -28.76 -31.44
N SER A 5 -11.90 -28.48 -30.15
CA SER A 5 -12.38 -27.19 -29.65
C SER A 5 -11.27 -26.15 -29.79
N ASN A 6 -11.38 -25.25 -30.77
CA ASN A 6 -10.51 -24.08 -30.87
C ASN A 6 -10.91 -23.05 -29.81
N ILE A 7 -10.16 -22.97 -28.72
CA ILE A 7 -10.32 -21.92 -27.72
C ILE A 7 -9.62 -20.66 -28.23
N ILE A 8 -10.39 -19.66 -28.65
CA ILE A 8 -9.88 -18.34 -29.00
C ILE A 8 -9.81 -17.51 -27.72
N VAL A 9 -8.61 -17.33 -27.16
CA VAL A 9 -8.39 -16.39 -26.06
C VAL A 9 -8.31 -14.98 -26.65
N ARG A 10 -9.40 -14.21 -26.58
CA ARG A 10 -9.39 -12.80 -26.95
C ARG A 10 -8.78 -11.98 -25.82
N HIS A 11 -7.61 -11.38 -26.06
CA HIS A 11 -7.07 -10.37 -25.16
C HIS A 11 -7.84 -9.07 -25.41
N ILE A 12 -8.74 -8.72 -24.49
CA ILE A 12 -9.48 -7.46 -24.57
C ILE A 12 -8.59 -6.40 -23.91
N GLU A 13 -7.91 -5.59 -24.71
CA GLU A 13 -7.20 -4.42 -24.19
C GLU A 13 -8.21 -3.49 -23.51
N LYS A 14 -7.96 -3.19 -22.23
CA LYS A 14 -8.84 -2.33 -21.46
C LYS A 14 -8.73 -0.91 -22.02
N PRO A 15 -9.85 -0.22 -22.30
CA PRO A 15 -9.80 1.16 -22.80
C PRO A 15 -9.01 2.04 -21.84
N LYS A 16 -8.13 2.90 -22.38
CA LYS A 16 -7.23 3.76 -21.58
C LYS A 16 -7.96 4.56 -20.49
N ILE A 17 -9.15 5.08 -20.81
CA ILE A 17 -10.01 5.82 -19.86
C ILE A 17 -10.43 4.96 -18.66
N LEU A 18 -10.73 3.67 -18.88
CA LEU A 18 -11.07 2.75 -17.80
C LEU A 18 -9.86 2.41 -16.94
N ALA A 19 -8.67 2.32 -17.53
CA ALA A 19 -7.42 2.11 -16.79
C ALA A 19 -7.06 3.33 -15.92
N GLU A 20 -7.19 4.54 -16.48
CA GLU A 20 -7.00 5.81 -15.75
C GLU A 20 -8.01 5.99 -14.62
N PHE A 21 -9.28 5.62 -14.86
CA PHE A 21 -10.32 5.63 -13.82
C PHE A 21 -10.03 4.60 -12.71
N ASP A 22 -9.67 3.37 -13.07
CA ASP A 22 -9.27 2.35 -12.09
C ASP A 22 -8.08 2.83 -11.26
N GLU A 23 -7.08 3.45 -11.88
CA GLU A 23 -5.94 4.00 -11.18
C GLU A 23 -6.36 5.13 -10.22
N ALA A 24 -7.24 6.04 -10.66
CA ALA A 24 -7.76 7.12 -9.83
C ALA A 24 -8.55 6.58 -8.62
N VAL A 25 -9.40 5.58 -8.83
CA VAL A 25 -10.15 4.89 -7.78
C VAL A 25 -9.20 4.21 -6.80
N LEU A 26 -8.22 3.45 -7.29
CA LEU A 26 -7.19 2.82 -6.45
C LEU A 26 -6.38 3.86 -5.66
N THR A 27 -6.07 5.01 -6.27
CA THR A 27 -5.37 6.11 -5.59
C THR A 27 -6.21 6.71 -4.46
N SER A 28 -7.52 6.84 -4.67
CA SER A 28 -8.45 7.35 -3.65
C SER A 28 -8.50 6.50 -2.39
N PHE A 29 -8.18 5.20 -2.50
CA PHE A 29 -8.08 4.31 -1.35
C PHE A 29 -6.75 4.44 -0.59
N CYS A 30 -5.70 4.95 -1.22
CA CYS A 30 -4.37 5.15 -0.60
C CYS A 30 -4.28 6.52 0.10
N GLN A 31 -4.99 6.65 1.21
CA GLN A 31 -5.21 7.92 1.90
C GLN A 31 -4.14 8.26 2.96
N TYR A 32 -3.38 7.28 3.44
CA TYR A 32 -2.45 7.45 4.56
C TYR A 32 -1.03 7.71 4.07
N SER A 33 -0.39 8.77 4.55
CA SER A 33 1.02 9.08 4.23
C SER A 33 1.94 8.49 5.29
N LEU A 34 2.95 7.74 4.84
CA LEU A 34 3.94 7.14 5.75
C LEU A 34 4.72 8.20 6.51
N ARG A 35 5.10 9.29 5.85
CA ARG A 35 5.78 10.42 6.50
C ARG A 35 4.96 10.98 7.66
N ASN A 36 3.66 11.17 7.47
CA ASN A 36 2.79 11.70 8.51
C ASN A 36 2.66 10.74 9.70
N LEU A 37 2.75 9.42 9.46
CA LEU A 37 2.69 8.40 10.51
C LEU A 37 3.95 8.41 11.39
N ILE A 38 5.12 8.56 10.77
CA ILE A 38 6.42 8.69 11.47
C ILE A 38 6.35 9.89 12.41
N SER A 39 5.91 11.04 11.91
CA SER A 39 5.80 12.26 12.71
C SER A 39 4.79 12.18 13.86
N PHE A 40 3.74 11.35 13.74
CA PHE A 40 2.68 11.26 14.75
C PHE A 40 3.01 10.31 15.92
N ARG A 41 3.81 9.27 15.69
CA ARG A 41 4.00 8.18 16.67
C ARG A 41 5.38 8.10 17.30
N GLU A 42 6.28 9.02 16.97
CA GLU A 42 7.68 8.95 17.43
C GLU A 42 8.36 7.62 17.07
N ILE A 43 7.86 6.92 16.05
CA ILE A 43 8.49 5.71 15.52
C ILE A 43 9.62 6.16 14.61
N ASP A 44 10.81 5.63 14.82
CA ASP A 44 11.95 5.95 13.98
C ASP A 44 11.72 5.53 12.51
N GLU A 45 12.34 6.26 11.59
CA GLU A 45 12.14 6.05 10.17
C GLU A 45 12.60 4.65 9.72
N GLU A 46 13.66 4.10 10.31
CA GLU A 46 14.19 2.80 9.94
C GLU A 46 13.21 1.67 10.28
N THR A 47 12.67 1.68 11.49
CA THR A 47 11.63 0.74 11.94
C THR A 47 10.40 0.81 11.04
N MET A 48 9.98 2.02 10.67
CA MET A 48 8.83 2.23 9.80
C MET A 48 9.09 1.69 8.37
N GLN A 49 10.28 1.93 7.81
CA GLN A 49 10.66 1.41 6.50
C GLN A 49 10.79 -0.11 6.51
N ALA A 50 11.30 -0.70 7.61
CA ALA A 50 11.36 -2.14 7.78
C ALA A 50 9.95 -2.76 7.82
N ALA A 51 9.02 -2.16 8.57
CA ALA A 51 7.63 -2.59 8.64
C ALA A 51 6.92 -2.48 7.28
N LEU A 52 7.16 -1.39 6.53
CA LEU A 52 6.67 -1.21 5.17
C LEU A 52 7.13 -2.35 4.24
N ARG A 53 8.43 -2.64 4.21
CA ARG A 53 9.00 -3.70 3.36
C ARG A 53 8.44 -5.08 3.71
N LYS A 54 8.32 -5.40 5.01
CA LYS A 54 7.69 -6.64 5.49
C LYS A 54 6.24 -6.75 5.00
N SER A 55 5.48 -5.65 5.10
CA SER A 55 4.08 -5.60 4.68
C SER A 55 3.92 -5.83 3.17
N MET A 56 4.74 -5.16 2.36
CA MET A 56 4.77 -5.40 0.91
C MET A 56 5.11 -6.87 0.61
N LYS A 57 6.06 -7.45 1.33
CA LYS A 57 6.45 -8.85 1.15
C LYS A 57 5.33 -9.82 1.50
N ILE A 58 4.57 -9.56 2.56
CA ILE A 58 3.38 -10.35 2.92
C ILE A 58 2.33 -10.25 1.80
N CYS A 59 2.10 -9.06 1.25
CA CYS A 59 1.18 -8.89 0.13
C CYS A 59 1.61 -9.69 -1.11
N GLU A 60 2.91 -9.67 -1.46
CA GLU A 60 3.46 -10.50 -2.54
C GLU A 60 3.19 -11.99 -2.31
N LEU A 61 3.52 -12.49 -1.11
CA LEU A 61 3.36 -13.90 -0.76
C LEU A 61 1.88 -14.32 -0.72
N ALA A 62 0.98 -13.40 -0.40
CA ALA A 62 -0.47 -13.62 -0.43
C ALA A 62 -1.09 -13.48 -1.83
N GLY A 63 -0.30 -13.24 -2.88
CA GLY A 63 -0.80 -13.04 -4.24
C GLY A 63 -1.58 -11.74 -4.45
N MET A 64 -1.37 -10.74 -3.59
CA MET A 64 -2.05 -9.44 -3.66
C MET A 64 -1.31 -8.48 -4.58
N ASN A 65 -2.05 -7.67 -5.34
CA ASN A 65 -1.45 -6.59 -6.12
C ASN A 65 -1.01 -5.44 -5.18
N ILE A 66 0.31 -5.32 -4.96
CA ILE A 66 0.92 -4.32 -4.07
C ILE A 66 0.58 -2.89 -4.49
N GLU A 67 0.53 -2.59 -5.78
CA GLU A 67 0.33 -1.23 -6.31
C GLU A 67 -1.05 -0.66 -5.98
N ARG A 68 -2.02 -1.53 -5.67
CA ARG A 68 -3.34 -1.14 -5.15
C ARG A 68 -3.32 -0.65 -3.70
N HIS A 69 -2.27 -1.00 -2.97
CA HIS A 69 -2.20 -0.86 -1.51
C HIS A 69 -1.06 0.04 -1.05
N PHE A 70 0.02 0.11 -1.83
CA PHE A 70 1.22 0.89 -1.55
C PHE A 70 1.61 1.68 -2.80
N LYS A 71 1.46 3.01 -2.74
CA LYS A 71 1.82 3.91 -3.85
C LYS A 71 2.99 4.81 -3.47
N LYS A 72 4.04 4.76 -4.28
CA LYS A 72 5.20 5.63 -4.13
C LYS A 72 4.89 6.99 -4.76
N ARG A 73 5.27 8.09 -4.10
CA ARG A 73 5.19 9.44 -4.67
C ARG A 73 6.41 10.28 -4.35
N PHE A 74 6.69 11.23 -5.22
CA PHE A 74 7.68 12.28 -4.97
C PHE A 74 6.95 13.51 -4.44
N ILE A 75 7.49 14.10 -3.38
CA ILE A 75 7.01 15.34 -2.78
C ILE A 75 8.11 16.37 -2.97
N TYR A 76 7.81 17.41 -3.73
CA TYR A 76 8.69 18.57 -3.86
C TYR A 76 8.41 19.58 -2.74
N ASP A 77 9.44 19.90 -1.98
CA ASP A 77 9.44 20.99 -1.01
C ASP A 77 10.05 22.23 -1.68
N ALA A 78 9.18 23.18 -2.05
CA ALA A 78 9.60 24.41 -2.70
C ALA A 78 10.42 25.33 -1.77
N LYS A 79 10.24 25.23 -0.45
CA LYS A 79 10.95 26.08 0.52
C LYS A 79 12.41 25.64 0.66
N ASN A 80 12.64 24.33 0.66
CA ASN A 80 13.98 23.74 0.80
C ASN A 80 14.59 23.30 -0.54
N HIS A 81 13.89 23.54 -1.66
CA HIS A 81 14.23 23.08 -2.99
C HIS A 81 14.61 21.59 -3.04
N SER A 82 13.92 20.76 -2.27
CA SER A 82 14.25 19.34 -2.13
C SER A 82 13.13 18.46 -2.66
N ILE A 83 13.51 17.32 -3.25
CA ILE A 83 12.57 16.27 -3.62
C ILE A 83 12.75 15.15 -2.61
N SER A 84 11.63 14.68 -2.08
CA SER A 84 11.60 13.66 -1.05
C SER A 84 10.61 12.58 -1.42
N LEU A 85 10.85 11.35 -0.95
CA LEU A 85 9.98 10.23 -1.22
C LEU A 85 8.92 10.10 -0.13
N ASP A 86 7.71 9.68 -0.49
CA ASP A 86 6.67 9.26 0.44
C ASP A 86 5.90 8.04 -0.09
N TRP A 87 5.31 7.30 0.83
CA TRP A 87 4.42 6.18 0.53
C TRP A 87 3.00 6.49 0.96
N ARG A 88 2.06 6.28 0.04
CA ARG A 88 0.62 6.36 0.28
C ARG A 88 0.08 4.96 0.47
N LEU A 89 -0.61 4.72 1.58
CA LEU A 89 -1.10 3.43 2.01
C LEU A 89 -2.62 3.40 1.98
N SER A 90 -3.18 2.27 1.53
CA SER A 90 -4.57 1.94 1.80
C SER A 90 -4.81 1.61 3.27
N GLN A 91 -6.07 1.60 3.72
CA GLN A 91 -6.40 1.16 5.09
C GLN A 91 -5.85 -0.24 5.38
N LYS A 92 -5.97 -1.19 4.44
CA LYS A 92 -5.44 -2.55 4.61
C LYS A 92 -3.92 -2.56 4.72
N ALA A 93 -3.22 -1.79 3.90
CA ALA A 93 -1.76 -1.64 3.97
C ALA A 93 -1.32 -1.01 5.28
N LEU A 94 -2.05 0.00 5.76
CA LEU A 94 -1.80 0.63 7.05
C LEU A 94 -1.93 -0.37 8.20
N ASN A 95 -3.02 -1.14 8.22
CA ASN A 95 -3.27 -2.14 9.24
C ASN A 95 -2.16 -3.20 9.24
N LEU A 96 -1.82 -3.72 8.07
CA LEU A 96 -0.75 -4.70 7.92
C LEU A 96 0.59 -4.15 8.39
N LEU A 97 0.89 -2.89 8.05
CA LEU A 97 2.08 -2.18 8.51
C LEU A 97 2.14 -2.10 10.03
N PHE A 98 1.03 -1.74 10.70
CA PHE A 98 1.00 -1.69 12.16
C PHE A 98 1.25 -3.04 12.81
N MET A 99 0.78 -4.14 12.19
CA MET A 99 1.06 -5.49 12.69
C MET A 99 2.55 -5.88 12.56
N GLN A 100 3.33 -5.21 11.70
CA GLN A 100 4.76 -5.48 11.53
C GLN A 100 5.65 -4.65 12.45
N LEU A 101 5.08 -3.66 13.14
CA LEU A 101 5.84 -2.85 14.08
C LEU A 101 6.14 -3.64 15.35
N PRO A 102 7.33 -3.45 15.95
CA PRO A 102 7.59 -4.02 17.26
C PRO A 102 6.63 -3.41 18.27
N ILE A 103 6.01 -4.25 19.10
CA ILE A 103 5.14 -3.78 20.18
C ILE A 103 6.06 -3.21 21.27
N GLN A 104 6.28 -1.89 21.23
CA GLN A 104 7.15 -1.20 22.17
C GLN A 104 6.38 -0.23 23.08
N ASP A 105 5.14 0.10 22.74
CA ASP A 105 4.33 1.05 23.50
C ASP A 105 2.82 0.69 23.52
N ILE A 106 2.13 1.22 24.52
CA ILE A 106 0.71 0.97 24.78
C ILE A 106 -0.20 1.45 23.64
N ASN A 107 0.18 2.49 22.90
CA ASN A 107 -0.63 2.99 21.79
C ASN A 107 -0.53 2.07 20.59
N THR A 108 0.65 1.50 20.30
CA THR A 108 0.79 0.46 19.27
C THR A 108 -0.02 -0.79 19.65
N ALA A 109 0.05 -1.24 20.90
CA ALA A 109 -0.73 -2.37 21.38
C ALA A 109 -2.26 -2.13 21.28
N LYS A 110 -2.76 -0.98 21.75
CA LYS A 110 -4.18 -0.61 21.66
C LYS A 110 -4.67 -0.55 20.21
N TRP A 111 -3.84 -0.05 19.31
CA TRP A 111 -4.18 0.00 17.90
C TRP A 111 -4.23 -1.39 17.27
N ILE A 112 -3.23 -2.24 17.51
CA ILE A 112 -3.26 -3.64 17.04
C ILE A 112 -4.50 -4.35 17.59
N TRP A 113 -4.86 -4.14 18.85
CA TRP A 113 -6.08 -4.70 19.43
C TRP A 113 -7.34 -4.25 18.69
N LYS A 114 -7.48 -2.94 18.45
CA LYS A 114 -8.60 -2.38 17.68
C LYS A 114 -8.65 -2.93 16.25
N LEU A 115 -7.51 -3.24 15.64
CA LEU A 115 -7.45 -3.83 14.31
C LEU A 115 -7.97 -5.27 14.26
N ILE A 116 -7.88 -6.01 15.36
CA ILE A 116 -8.39 -7.39 15.45
C ILE A 116 -9.93 -7.38 15.63
N GLU A 117 -10.49 -6.33 16.23
CA GLU A 117 -11.93 -6.19 16.48
C GLU A 117 -12.74 -5.65 15.28
N MET A 118 -12.07 -5.22 14.20
CA MET A 118 -12.69 -4.71 12.96
C MET A 118 -12.83 -5.79 11.89
#